data_AF-A0A945JKK6-F1
#
_entry.id   AF-A0A945JKK6-F1
#
_cell.length_a   1.000
_cell.length_b   1.000
_cell.length_c   1.000
_cell.angle_alpha   90.00
_cell.angle_beta   90.00
_cell.angle_gamma   90.00
#
_symmetry.space_group_name_H-M   'P 1'
#
loop_
_entity.id
_entity.type
_entity.pdbx_description
1 polymer ?
#
loop_
_entity_poly.entity_id
_entity_poly.type
_entity_poly.pdbx_seq_one_letter_code
_entity_poly.pdbx_strand_id
1 'polypeptide(L)'
;MTIDLEILANHDLSDDCTVCRTQDVISMALIPAAAAWELANELPRFSIALHGAAHLLGVMLEEGVPRSELEGALSALLDDIEAGISEDTMMGGPPQGSA
;
A
#
# COMPACT_ATOMS: atom_id res chain seq x y z
N MET A 1 9.42 -15.51 16.01
CA MET A 1 10.07 -14.88 14.85
C MET A 1 9.64 -13.43 14.90
N THR A 2 10.54 -12.50 15.16
CA THR A 2 10.20 -11.08 15.25
C THR A 2 10.07 -10.56 13.82
N ILE A 3 8.87 -10.15 13.42
CA ILE A 3 8.64 -9.49 12.13
C ILE A 3 9.09 -8.03 12.31
N ASP A 4 10.08 -7.61 11.54
CA ASP A 4 10.56 -6.23 11.53
C ASP A 4 9.91 -5.49 10.36
N LEU A 5 8.97 -4.61 10.68
CA LEU A 5 8.18 -3.87 9.70
C LEU A 5 8.98 -2.77 9.00
N GLU A 6 9.97 -2.18 9.68
CA GLU A 6 10.81 -1.14 9.08
C GLU A 6 11.74 -1.72 8.02
N ILE A 7 12.28 -2.93 8.23
CA ILE A 7 13.10 -3.61 7.22
C ILE A 7 12.26 -3.96 5.99
N LEU A 8 11.02 -4.41 6.19
CA LEU A 8 10.11 -4.71 5.08
C LEU A 8 9.68 -3.45 4.32
N ALA A 9 9.58 -2.30 4.99
CA ALA A 9 9.27 -1.02 4.36
C ALA A 9 10.47 -0.43 3.59
N ASN A 10 11.70 -0.61 4.11
CA ASN A 10 12.94 -0.02 3.56
C ASN A 10 13.77 -1.04 2.75
N HIS A 11 13.11 -1.95 2.05
CA HIS A 11 13.78 -3.04 1.34
C HIS A 11 14.64 -2.56 0.15
N ASP A 12 15.66 -3.35 -0.21
CA ASP A 12 16.46 -3.08 -1.41
C ASP A 12 15.60 -3.18 -2.67
N LEU A 13 15.63 -2.13 -3.50
CA LEU A 13 14.90 -2.01 -4.77
C LEU A 13 15.59 -2.82 -5.88
N SER A 14 15.67 -4.14 -5.72
CA SER A 14 16.36 -5.04 -6.64
C SER A 14 15.50 -6.22 -7.07
N ASP A 15 15.80 -6.78 -8.26
CA ASP A 15 15.08 -7.92 -8.84
C ASP A 15 15.20 -9.21 -8.01
N ASP A 16 16.17 -9.30 -7.10
CA ASP A 16 16.33 -10.44 -6.19
C ASP A 16 15.65 -10.25 -4.84
N CYS A 17 15.11 -9.05 -4.57
CA CYS A 17 14.38 -8.77 -3.34
C CYS A 17 12.98 -9.42 -3.37
N THR A 18 12.69 -10.27 -2.39
CA THR A 18 11.39 -10.94 -2.24
C THR A 18 10.24 -9.94 -2.14
N VAL A 19 10.45 -8.79 -1.49
CA VAL A 19 9.43 -7.73 -1.37
C VAL A 19 9.14 -7.11 -2.74
N CYS A 20 10.17 -6.73 -3.50
CA CYS A 20 10.02 -6.22 -4.88
C CYS A 20 9.30 -7.22 -5.79
N ARG A 21 9.72 -8.48 -5.82
CA ARG A 21 9.04 -9.52 -6.63
C ARG A 21 7.58 -9.68 -6.25
N THR A 22 7.28 -9.61 -4.96
CA THR A 22 5.90 -9.70 -4.47
C THR A 22 5.10 -8.47 -4.92
N GLN A 23 5.67 -7.26 -4.84
CA GLN A 23 5.06 -6.04 -5.36
C GLN A 23 4.78 -6.12 -6.87
N ASP A 24 5.69 -6.70 -7.66
CA ASP A 24 5.48 -6.88 -9.10
C ASP A 24 4.29 -7.79 -9.39
N VAL A 25 4.22 -8.95 -8.71
CA VAL A 25 3.08 -9.87 -8.85
C VAL A 25 1.78 -9.19 -8.41
N ILE A 26 1.82 -8.44 -7.31
CA ILE A 26 0.64 -7.70 -6.82
C ILE A 26 0.20 -6.67 -7.87
N SER A 27 1.14 -5.90 -8.41
CA SER A 27 0.86 -4.81 -9.36
C SER A 27 0.39 -5.32 -10.71
N MET A 28 0.99 -6.40 -11.22
CA MET A 28 0.70 -6.93 -12.54
C MET A 28 -0.53 -7.84 -12.58
N ALA A 29 -0.82 -8.56 -11.49
CA ALA A 29 -1.86 -9.60 -11.48
C ALA A 29 -2.97 -9.32 -10.47
N LEU A 30 -2.64 -9.11 -9.19
CA LEU A 30 -3.68 -9.01 -8.14
C LEU A 30 -4.47 -7.71 -8.21
N ILE A 31 -3.81 -6.55 -8.36
CA ILE A 31 -4.50 -5.25 -8.42
C ILE A 31 -5.50 -5.21 -9.59
N PRO A 32 -5.13 -5.59 -10.83
CA PRO A 32 -6.08 -5.62 -11.95
C PRO A 32 -7.23 -6.62 -11.73
N ALA A 33 -6.93 -7.81 -11.19
CA ALA A 33 -7.95 -8.82 -10.92
C ALA A 33 -8.95 -8.38 -9.84
N ALA A 34 -8.45 -7.77 -8.76
CA ALA A 34 -9.27 -7.22 -7.68
C ALA A 34 -10.16 -6.09 -8.21
N ALA A 35 -9.61 -5.15 -8.97
CA ALA A 35 -10.39 -4.06 -9.57
C ALA A 35 -11.48 -4.57 -10.52
N ALA A 36 -11.16 -5.58 -11.35
CA ALA A 36 -12.15 -6.20 -12.24
C ALA A 36 -13.26 -6.89 -11.46
N TRP A 37 -12.94 -7.56 -10.35
CA TRP A 37 -13.93 -8.21 -9.50
C TRP A 37 -14.81 -7.20 -8.75
N GLU A 38 -14.23 -6.11 -8.23
CA GLU A 38 -14.98 -5.01 -7.61
C GLU A 38 -16.01 -4.44 -8.60
N LEU A 39 -15.57 -4.16 -9.83
CA LEU A 39 -16.45 -3.66 -10.88
C LEU A 39 -17.56 -4.66 -11.24
N ALA A 40 -17.21 -5.94 -11.39
CA ALA A 40 -18.17 -6.99 -11.77
C ALA A 40 -19.24 -7.26 -10.70
N ASN A 41 -18.98 -6.91 -9.44
CA ASN A 41 -19.87 -7.13 -8.31
C ASN A 41 -20.43 -5.81 -7.73
N GLU A 42 -20.28 -4.69 -8.44
CA GLU A 42 -20.77 -3.37 -8.03
C GLU A 42 -20.26 -2.92 -6.65
N LEU A 43 -19.04 -3.33 -6.30
CA LEU A 43 -18.44 -2.99 -5.02
C LEU A 43 -17.75 -1.62 -5.06
N PRO A 44 -17.64 -0.94 -3.91
CA PRO A 44 -16.80 0.25 -3.80
C PRO A 44 -15.36 -0.06 -4.22
N ARG A 45 -14.74 0.91 -4.88
CA ARG A 45 -13.32 0.85 -5.27
C ARG A 45 -12.44 0.60 -4.03
N PHE A 46 -11.48 -0.31 -4.16
CA PHE A 46 -10.54 -0.73 -3.12
C PHE A 46 -11.15 -1.50 -1.94
N SER A 47 -12.43 -1.87 -2.00
CA SER A 47 -13.08 -2.62 -0.92
C SER A 47 -12.39 -3.97 -0.64
N ILE A 48 -11.91 -4.69 -1.65
CA ILE A 48 -11.18 -5.96 -1.43
C ILE A 48 -9.85 -5.70 -0.74
N ALA A 49 -9.10 -4.69 -1.21
CA ALA A 49 -7.80 -4.34 -0.64
C ALA A 49 -7.93 -3.94 0.83
N LEU A 50 -8.93 -3.11 1.16
CA LEU A 50 -9.24 -2.70 2.53
C LEU A 50 -9.66 -3.90 3.41
N HIS A 51 -10.46 -4.81 2.88
CA HIS A 51 -10.85 -6.02 3.60
C HIS A 51 -9.64 -6.93 3.90
N GLY A 52 -8.77 -7.13 2.92
CA GLY A 52 -7.52 -7.89 3.09
C GLY A 52 -6.57 -7.24 4.10
N ALA A 53 -6.41 -5.92 4.03
CA ALA A 53 -5.60 -5.17 4.99
C ALA A 53 -6.15 -5.31 6.43
N ALA A 54 -7.48 -5.25 6.61
CA ALA A 54 -8.11 -5.45 7.91
C ALA A 54 -7.84 -6.85 8.48
N HIS A 55 -7.88 -7.90 7.65
CA HIS A 55 -7.53 -9.25 8.06
C HIS A 55 -6.06 -9.37 8.46
N LEU A 56 -5.14 -8.80 7.67
CA LEU A 56 -3.72 -8.83 7.98
C LEU A 56 -3.43 -8.14 9.33
N LEU A 57 -4.02 -6.97 9.56
CA LEU A 57 -3.92 -6.28 10.85
C LEU A 57 -4.47 -7.13 12.00
N GLY A 58 -5.59 -7.83 11.77
CA GLY A 58 -6.16 -8.77 12.73
C GLY A 58 -5.20 -9.90 13.10
N VAL A 59 -4.56 -10.52 12.11
CA VAL A 59 -3.55 -11.57 12.31
C VAL A 59 -2.34 -11.03 13.08
N MET A 60 -1.84 -9.85 12.74
CA MET A 60 -0.69 -9.26 13.44
C MET A 60 -0.99 -8.99 14.93
N LEU A 61 -2.20 -8.53 15.24
CA LEU A 61 -2.66 -8.37 16.61
C LEU A 61 -2.75 -9.73 17.34
N GLU A 62 -3.23 -10.78 16.68
CA GLU A 62 -3.28 -12.14 17.24
C GLU A 62 -1.89 -12.72 17.49
N GLU A 63 -0.93 -12.45 16.60
CA GLU A 63 0.48 -12.83 16.73
C GLU A 63 1.25 -12.02 17.79
N GLY A 64 0.59 -11.05 18.42
CA GLY A 64 1.13 -10.29 19.55
C GLY A 64 1.88 -9.03 19.17
N VAL A 65 1.76 -8.53 17.93
CA VAL A 65 2.28 -7.22 17.56
C VAL A 65 1.51 -6.15 18.36
N PRO A 66 2.19 -5.29 19.13
CA PRO A 66 1.52 -4.25 19.90
C PRO A 66 0.74 -3.31 18.99
N ARG A 67 -0.51 -3.03 19.37
CA ARG A 67 -1.37 -2.10 18.64
C ARG A 67 -0.70 -0.74 18.40
N SER A 68 0.04 -0.23 19.37
CA SER A 68 0.78 1.04 19.25
C SER A 68 1.86 1.02 18.17
N GLU A 69 2.49 -0.12 17.94
CA GLU A 69 3.49 -0.27 16.87
C GLU A 69 2.81 -0.27 15.50
N LEU A 70 1.67 -0.96 15.36
CA LEU A 70 0.86 -0.93 14.14
C LEU A 70 0.34 0.47 13.83
N GLU A 71 -0.19 1.17 14.84
CA GLU A 71 -0.67 2.55 14.71
C GLU A 71 0.48 3.50 14.32
N GLY A 72 1.67 3.33 14.88
CA GLY A 72 2.86 4.09 14.50
C GLY A 72 3.28 3.86 13.05
N ALA A 73 3.37 2.59 12.62
CA ALA A 73 3.74 2.24 11.25
C ALA A 73 2.69 2.74 10.22
N LEU A 74 1.41 2.63 10.54
CA LEU A 74 0.33 3.16 9.71
C LEU A 74 0.37 4.68 9.61
N SER A 75 0.65 5.38 10.71
CA SER A 75 0.80 6.85 10.70
C SER A 75 1.95 7.27 9.79
N ALA A 76 3.12 6.65 9.94
CA ALA A 76 4.28 6.95 9.10
C ALA A 76 3.99 6.73 7.61
N LEU A 77 3.34 5.62 7.26
CA LEU A 77 2.93 5.35 5.88
C LEU A 77 1.95 6.41 5.34
N LEU A 78 0.99 6.85 6.14
CA LEU A 78 0.05 7.90 5.72
C LEU A 78 0.76 9.25 5.54
N ASP A 79 1.68 9.59 6.44
CA ASP A 79 2.51 10.79 6.32
C ASP A 79 3.35 10.77 5.04
N ASP A 80 3.96 9.63 4.70
CA ASP A 80 4.74 9.45 3.46
C ASP A 80 3.86 9.59 2.20
N ILE A 81 2.64 9.03 2.23
CA ILE A 81 1.67 9.17 1.13
C ILE A 81 1.24 10.63 0.98
N GLU A 82 0.93 11.32 2.08
CA GLU A 82 0.55 12.73 2.06
C GLU A 82 1.70 13.61 1.52
N ALA A 83 2.94 13.34 1.92
CA ALA A 83 4.12 14.01 1.40
C ALA A 83 4.26 13.81 -0.11
N GLY A 84 4.16 12.57 -0.60
CA GLY A 84 4.23 12.25 -2.03
C GLY A 84 3.14 12.94 -2.85
N ILE A 85 1.89 12.97 -2.36
CA ILE A 85 0.77 13.67 -3.02
C ILE A 85 1.04 15.18 -3.10
N SER A 86 1.55 15.77 -2.02
CA SER A 86 1.88 17.20 -1.95
C SER A 86 2.98 17.56 -2.95
N GLU A 87 4.02 16.73 -3.07
CA GLU A 87 5.10 16.92 -4.03
C GLU A 87 4.62 16.85 -5.49
N ASP A 88 3.79 15.85 -5.81
CA ASP A 88 3.19 15.69 -7.15
C ASP A 88 2.30 16.89 -7.53
N THR A 89 1.55 17.44 -6.57
CA THR A 89 0.72 18.63 -6.81
C THR A 89 1.53 19.92 -6.99
N MET A 90 2.73 20.03 -6.40
CA MET A 90 3.62 21.18 -6.61
C MET A 90 4.37 21.12 -7.96
N MET A 91 4.64 19.92 -8.47
CA MET A 91 5.34 19.69 -9.75
C MET A 91 4.40 19.78 -10.97
N GLY A 92 3.09 19.54 -10.78
CA GLY A 92 2.05 19.76 -11.78
C GLY A 92 1.71 21.24 -11.96
N GLY A 93 2.62 22.03 -12.55
CA GLY A 93 2.36 23.43 -12.94
C GLY A 93 1.09 23.59 -13.79
N PRO A 94 0.53 24.81 -13.90
CA PRO A 94 -0.79 25.04 -14.49
C PRO A 94 -0.89 24.44 -15.89
N PRO A 95 -2.06 23.88 -16.27
CA PRO A 95 -2.26 23.31 -17.59
C PRO A 95 -1.89 24.37 -18.61
N GLN A 96 -0.85 24.12 -19.41
CA GLN A 96 -0.54 24.98 -20.53
C GLN A 96 -1.70 24.85 -21.52
N GLY A 97 -2.68 25.72 -21.36
CA GLY A 97 -3.75 25.94 -22.33
C GLY A 97 -3.09 26.37 -23.63
N SER A 98 -2.93 25.45 -24.55
CA SER A 98 -2.68 25.77 -25.94
C SER A 98 -4.01 26.21 -26.55
N ALA A 99 -4.12 27.53 -26.72
CA ALA A 99 -5.09 28.22 -27.57
C ALA A 99 -4.92 27.85 -29.05
#